data_AF-A0A7D9HJM2-F1
#
_entry.id   AF-A0A7D9HJM2-F1
#
_cell.length_a   1.000
_cell.length_b   1.000
_cell.length_c   1.000
_cell.angle_alpha   90.00
_cell.angle_beta   90.00
_cell.angle_gamma   90.00
#
_symmetry.space_group_name_H-M   'P 1'
#
loop_
_entity.id
_entity.type
_entity.pdbx_description
1 polymer ?
#
loop_
_entity_poly.entity_id
_entity_poly.type
_entity_poly.pdbx_seq_one_letter_code
_entity_poly.pdbx_strand_id
1 'polypeptide(L)'
;MVLEVAEAKLDRTSAKRVFNRNVKKLVDSINSKDTAALIESRFKDLKQLWDDVQRKHEGYIESLENSKTTYDVEQEDGWIDEMDKVYDDVLRQKLAYFETVEEDQREIERQQEQISKEKEDKERGR
;
A
#
# COMPACT_ATOMS: atom_id res chain seq x y z
N MET A 1 -18.02 24.44 16.89
CA MET A 1 -18.34 23.21 17.66
C MET A 1 -19.16 22.20 16.85
N VAL A 2 -20.49 22.25 16.71
CA VAL A 2 -21.21 21.15 15.99
C VAL A 2 -20.90 21.08 14.48
N LEU A 3 -20.73 22.23 13.81
CA LEU A 3 -20.34 22.29 12.39
C LEU A 3 -18.92 21.76 12.13
N GLU A 4 -18.02 21.97 13.08
CA GLU A 4 -16.59 21.61 13.02
C GLU A 4 -16.39 20.09 13.09
N VAL A 5 -17.16 19.41 13.94
CA VAL A 5 -17.19 17.93 14.01
C VAL A 5 -17.72 17.32 12.71
N ALA A 6 -18.76 17.92 12.13
CA ALA A 6 -19.36 17.43 10.88
C ALA A 6 -18.40 17.56 9.69
N GLU A 7 -17.68 18.68 9.60
CA GLU A 7 -16.65 18.91 8.58
C GLU A 7 -15.49 17.92 8.74
N ALA A 8 -14.95 17.75 9.95
CA ALA A 8 -13.88 16.78 10.22
C ALA A 8 -14.31 15.34 9.89
N LYS A 9 -15.57 14.97 10.16
CA LYS A 9 -16.13 13.66 9.79
C LYS A 9 -16.19 13.46 8.28
N LEU A 10 -16.56 14.49 7.52
CA LEU A 10 -16.60 14.46 6.06
C LEU A 10 -15.21 14.33 5.44
N ASP A 11 -14.23 15.07 5.96
CA ASP A 11 -12.84 15.00 5.51
C ASP A 11 -12.24 13.62 5.72
N ARG A 12 -12.44 13.06 6.92
CA ARG A 12 -12.05 11.69 7.29
C ARG A 12 -12.69 10.65 6.37
N THR A 13 -13.99 10.75 6.14
CA THR A 13 -14.74 9.84 5.24
C THR A 13 -14.24 9.93 3.80
N SER A 14 -13.90 11.13 3.34
CA SER A 14 -13.38 11.36 2.00
C SER A 14 -11.98 10.77 1.83
N ALA A 15 -11.11 10.96 2.82
CA ALA A 15 -9.77 10.35 2.84
C ALA A 15 -9.84 8.83 2.80
N LYS A 16 -10.71 8.22 3.63
CA LYS A 16 -10.98 6.77 3.60
C LYS A 16 -11.31 6.28 2.19
N ARG A 17 -12.24 6.96 1.53
CA ARG A 17 -12.71 6.58 0.19
C ARG A 17 -11.57 6.65 -0.83
N VAL A 18 -10.73 7.67 -0.77
CA VAL A 18 -9.58 7.82 -1.67
C VAL A 18 -8.53 6.74 -1.39
N PHE A 19 -8.24 6.47 -0.12
CA PHE A 19 -7.34 5.39 0.31
C PHE A 19 -7.80 4.03 -0.24
N ASN A 20 -9.05 3.63 0.03
CA ASN A 20 -9.59 2.34 -0.41
C ASN A 20 -9.59 2.16 -1.94
N ARG A 21 -9.81 3.24 -2.69
CA ARG A 21 -9.70 3.19 -4.16
C ARG A 21 -8.27 2.91 -4.63
N ASN A 22 -7.27 3.46 -3.94
CA ASN A 22 -5.86 3.25 -4.29
C ASN A 22 -5.33 1.91 -3.80
N VAL A 23 -5.81 1.40 -2.66
CA VAL A 23 -5.62 0.01 -2.24
C VAL A 23 -6.02 -0.92 -3.37
N LYS A 24 -7.26 -0.78 -3.87
CA LYS A 24 -7.76 -1.63 -4.95
C LYS A 24 -6.88 -1.55 -6.19
N LYS A 25 -6.51 -0.35 -6.62
CA LYS A 25 -5.62 -0.16 -7.79
C LYS A 25 -4.26 -0.82 -7.61
N LEU A 26 -3.67 -0.75 -6.42
CA LEU A 26 -2.39 -1.38 -6.14
C LEU A 26 -2.52 -2.90 -6.15
N VAL A 27 -3.55 -3.46 -5.50
CA VAL A 27 -3.84 -4.90 -5.53
C VAL A 27 -4.07 -5.38 -6.97
N ASP A 28 -4.84 -4.64 -7.77
CA ASP A 28 -5.07 -4.96 -9.18
C ASP A 28 -3.75 -4.95 -9.98
N SER A 29 -2.85 -4.00 -9.73
CA SER A 29 -1.51 -3.97 -10.35
C SER A 29 -0.62 -5.14 -9.93
N ILE A 30 -0.64 -5.53 -8.65
CA ILE A 30 0.08 -6.71 -8.16
C ILE A 30 -0.45 -7.98 -8.83
N ASN A 31 -1.77 -8.17 -8.85
CA ASN A 31 -2.42 -9.33 -9.46
C ASN A 31 -2.19 -9.41 -10.97
N SER A 32 -2.10 -8.26 -11.65
CA SER A 32 -1.81 -8.17 -13.08
C SER A 32 -0.31 -8.35 -13.39
N LYS A 33 0.54 -8.50 -12.36
CA LYS A 33 2.00 -8.55 -12.47
C LYS A 33 2.56 -7.35 -13.25
N ASP A 34 2.04 -6.17 -12.96
CA ASP A 34 2.57 -4.92 -13.49
C ASP A 34 4.05 -4.75 -13.11
N THR A 35 4.77 -3.85 -13.79
CA THR A 35 6.20 -3.64 -13.52
C THR A 35 6.46 -3.24 -12.06
N ALA A 36 7.58 -3.72 -11.51
CA ALA A 36 8.01 -3.37 -10.15
C ALA A 36 8.03 -1.85 -9.90
N ALA A 37 8.47 -1.06 -10.90
CA ALA A 37 8.46 0.40 -10.83
C ALA A 37 7.05 0.99 -10.66
N LEU A 38 6.05 0.45 -11.38
CA LEU A 38 4.67 0.92 -11.27
C LEU A 38 4.07 0.56 -9.90
N ILE A 39 4.32 -0.65 -9.42
CA ILE A 39 3.86 -1.11 -8.09
C ILE A 39 4.50 -0.26 -6.99
N GLU A 40 5.80 0.06 -7.09
CA GLU A 40 6.48 0.95 -6.14
C GLU A 40 5.87 2.36 -6.13
N SER A 41 5.64 2.93 -7.31
CA SER A 41 5.02 4.26 -7.43
C SER A 41 3.63 4.29 -6.80
N ARG A 42 2.79 3.28 -7.08
CA ARG A 42 1.45 3.18 -6.50
C ARG A 42 1.48 2.98 -4.99
N PHE A 43 2.45 2.22 -4.47
CA PHE A 43 2.61 2.05 -3.03
C PHE A 43 3.03 3.35 -2.34
N LYS A 44 3.92 4.13 -2.97
CA LYS A 44 4.29 5.46 -2.46
C LYS A 44 3.08 6.40 -2.37
N ASP A 45 2.23 6.41 -3.39
CA ASP A 45 0.98 7.19 -3.38
C ASP A 45 0.05 6.69 -2.26
N LEU A 46 -0.08 5.37 -2.10
CA LEU A 46 -0.90 4.77 -1.05
C LEU A 46 -0.41 5.17 0.35
N LYS A 47 0.91 5.18 0.58
CA LYS A 47 1.50 5.60 1.86
C LYS A 47 1.14 7.05 2.20
N GLN A 48 1.25 7.96 1.23
CA GLN A 48 0.86 9.36 1.45
C GLN A 48 -0.63 9.50 1.79
N LEU A 49 -1.49 8.69 1.16
CA LEU A 49 -2.90 8.65 1.47
C LEU A 49 -3.20 8.05 2.85
N TRP A 50 -2.39 7.09 3.29
CA TRP A 50 -2.47 6.54 4.64
C TRP A 50 -2.13 7.60 5.70
N ASP A 51 -1.02 8.32 5.50
CA ASP A 51 -0.63 9.43 6.37
C ASP A 51 -1.73 10.52 6.45
N ASP A 52 -2.45 10.76 5.33
CA ASP A 52 -3.58 11.71 5.30
C ASP A 52 -4.82 11.18 6.04
N VAL A 53 -5.10 9.87 5.95
CA VAL A 53 -6.18 9.22 6.70
C VAL A 53 -5.93 9.32 8.20
N GLN A 54 -4.71 9.00 8.66
CA GLN A 54 -4.33 9.09 10.08
C GLN A 54 -4.49 10.52 10.60
N ARG A 55 -3.92 11.51 9.91
CA ARG A 55 -4.02 12.92 10.29
C ARG A 55 -5.47 13.41 10.38
N LYS A 56 -6.33 13.02 9.44
CA LYS A 56 -7.75 13.41 9.44
C LYS A 56 -8.56 12.65 10.49
N HIS A 57 -8.16 11.44 10.84
CA HIS A 57 -8.73 10.72 11.97
C HIS A 57 -8.40 11.43 13.28
N GLU A 58 -7.13 11.75 13.52
CA GLU A 58 -6.67 12.50 14.69
C GLU A 58 -7.42 13.83 14.84
N GLY A 59 -7.51 14.63 13.76
CA GLY A 59 -8.25 15.90 13.80
C GLY A 59 -9.76 15.74 14.07
N TYR A 60 -10.37 14.62 13.69
CA TYR A 60 -11.75 14.31 14.05
C TYR A 60 -11.89 13.95 15.53
N ILE A 61 -10.97 13.15 16.09
CA ILE A 61 -10.94 12.84 17.53
C ILE A 61 -10.77 14.11 18.35
N GLU A 62 -9.82 14.98 17.99
CA GLU A 62 -9.62 16.28 18.64
C GLU A 62 -10.91 17.14 18.59
N SER A 63 -11.61 17.15 17.46
CA SER A 63 -12.88 17.87 17.30
C SER A 63 -13.98 17.29 18.20
N LEU A 64 -14.05 15.96 18.35
CA LEU A 64 -15.00 15.29 19.24
C LEU A 64 -14.74 15.64 20.70
N GLU A 65 -13.49 15.56 21.15
CA GLU A 65 -13.07 15.92 22.51
C GLU A 65 -13.42 17.37 22.83
N ASN A 66 -13.10 18.30 21.93
CA ASN A 66 -13.41 19.72 22.07
C ASN A 66 -14.92 20.00 22.12
N SER A 67 -15.73 19.19 21.43
CA SER A 67 -17.18 19.31 21.43
C SER A 67 -17.88 18.74 22.69
N LYS A 68 -17.14 18.08 23.60
CA LYS A 68 -17.66 17.32 24.75
C LYS A 68 -18.68 16.24 24.37
N THR A 69 -18.62 15.76 23.12
CA THR A 69 -19.49 14.70 22.62
C THR A 69 -18.76 13.36 22.77
N THR A 70 -18.77 12.78 23.97
CA THR A 70 -18.02 11.56 24.31
C THR A 70 -18.60 10.27 23.70
N TYR A 71 -19.87 10.27 23.29
CA TYR A 71 -20.55 9.06 22.79
C TYR A 71 -20.00 8.55 21.44
N ASP A 72 -19.34 9.40 20.64
CA ASP A 72 -18.84 9.03 19.31
C ASP A 72 -17.40 8.48 19.34
N VAL A 73 -16.61 8.62 20.42
CA VAL A 73 -15.17 8.28 20.40
C VAL A 73 -14.93 6.76 20.40
N GLU A 74 -15.60 6.01 21.26
CA GLU A 74 -15.38 4.55 21.40
C GLU A 74 -15.87 3.72 20.20
N GLN A 75 -16.87 4.19 19.44
CA GLN A 75 -17.27 3.53 18.18
C GLN A 75 -16.33 3.84 17.02
N GLU A 76 -15.51 4.89 17.12
CA GLU A 76 -14.72 5.41 16.00
C GLU A 76 -13.28 4.86 15.98
N ASP A 77 -12.77 4.30 17.08
CA ASP A 77 -11.46 3.63 17.15
C ASP A 77 -11.40 2.35 16.28
N GLY A 78 -12.49 1.59 16.20
CA GLY A 78 -12.51 0.37 15.39
C GLY A 78 -12.29 0.63 13.89
N TRP A 79 -12.59 1.85 13.43
CA TRP A 79 -12.44 2.20 12.02
C TRP A 79 -10.98 2.38 11.59
N ILE A 80 -10.13 3.00 12.42
CA ILE A 80 -8.73 3.22 12.05
C ILE A 80 -7.94 1.91 12.07
N ASP A 81 -8.25 1.02 13.02
CA ASP A 81 -7.70 -0.34 13.11
C ASP A 81 -7.99 -1.19 11.86
N GLU A 82 -9.20 -1.08 11.30
CA GLU A 82 -9.54 -1.75 10.03
C GLU A 82 -8.66 -1.26 8.88
N MET A 83 -8.36 0.04 8.85
CA MET A 83 -7.57 0.62 7.76
C MET A 83 -6.08 0.30 7.90
N ASP A 84 -5.58 0.23 9.14
CA ASP A 84 -4.22 -0.20 9.44
C ASP A 84 -3.99 -1.64 8.96
N LYS A 85 -4.93 -2.56 9.27
CA LYS A 85 -4.89 -3.94 8.76
C LYS A 85 -4.87 -4.01 7.24
N VAL A 86 -5.69 -3.20 6.57
CA VAL A 86 -5.72 -3.14 5.10
C VAL A 86 -4.38 -2.63 4.54
N TYR A 87 -3.79 -1.61 5.16
CA TYR A 87 -2.48 -1.10 4.76
C TYR A 87 -1.39 -2.18 4.89
N ASP A 88 -1.36 -2.87 6.04
CA ASP A 88 -0.42 -3.96 6.32
C ASP A 88 -0.57 -5.14 5.36
N ASP A 89 -1.81 -5.53 5.05
CA ASP A 89 -2.09 -6.61 4.09
C ASP A 89 -1.55 -6.29 2.70
N VAL A 90 -1.70 -5.04 2.27
CA VAL A 90 -1.21 -4.58 0.96
C VAL A 90 0.31 -4.46 0.96
N LEU A 91 0.91 -4.00 2.06
CA LEU A 91 2.37 -3.99 2.23
C LEU A 91 2.94 -5.41 2.13
N ARG A 92 2.33 -6.39 2.81
CA ARG A 92 2.73 -7.81 2.72
C ARG A 92 2.64 -8.35 1.30
N GLN A 93 1.55 -8.06 0.59
CA GLN A 93 1.40 -8.47 -0.81
C GLN A 93 2.46 -7.85 -1.72
N LYS A 94 2.79 -6.56 -1.52
CA LYS A 94 3.89 -5.91 -2.24
C LYS A 94 5.21 -6.63 -1.97
N LEU A 95 5.56 -6.86 -0.71
CA LEU A 95 6.84 -7.49 -0.36
C LEU A 95 6.98 -8.88 -1.01
N ALA A 96 5.94 -9.71 -0.92
CA ALA A 96 5.93 -11.02 -1.56
C ALA A 96 6.09 -10.95 -3.10
N TYR A 97 5.46 -9.94 -3.73
CA TYR A 97 5.63 -9.70 -5.17
C TYR A 97 7.08 -9.37 -5.52
N PHE A 98 7.73 -8.49 -4.76
CA PHE A 98 9.12 -8.10 -5.01
C PHE A 98 10.11 -9.24 -4.75
N GLU A 99 9.88 -10.05 -3.71
CA GLU A 99 10.65 -11.28 -3.48
C GLU A 99 10.58 -12.21 -4.71
N THR A 100 9.38 -12.41 -5.26
CA THR A 100 9.19 -13.23 -6.48
C THR A 100 9.94 -12.64 -7.68
N VAL A 101 9.85 -11.32 -7.88
CA VAL A 101 10.56 -10.64 -8.99
C VAL A 101 12.08 -10.77 -8.85
N GLU A 102 12.62 -10.66 -7.64
CA GLU A 102 14.05 -10.83 -7.38
C GLU A 102 14.50 -12.28 -7.64
N GLU A 103 13.70 -13.27 -7.25
CA GLU A 103 13.98 -14.68 -7.52
C GLU A 103 13.98 -14.99 -9.01
N ASP A 104 12.96 -14.52 -9.75
CA ASP A 104 12.86 -14.67 -11.20
C ASP A 104 14.08 -14.03 -11.90
N GLN A 105 14.50 -12.84 -11.46
CA GLN A 105 15.65 -12.15 -12.02
C GLN A 105 16.96 -12.94 -11.78
N ARG A 106 17.17 -13.47 -10.58
CA ARG A 106 18.34 -14.31 -10.27
C ARG A 106 18.37 -15.58 -11.10
N GLU A 107 17.21 -16.18 -11.35
CA GLU A 107 17.12 -17.39 -12.16
C GLU A 107 17.43 -17.11 -13.64
N ILE A 108 16.93 -15.99 -14.18
CA ILE A 108 17.29 -15.52 -15.53
C ILE A 108 18.80 -15.32 -15.67
N GLU A 109 19.44 -14.69 -14.68
CA GLU A 109 20.89 -14.45 -14.69
C GLU A 109 21.68 -15.76 -14.68
N ARG A 110 21.29 -16.74 -13.84
CA ARG A 110 21.92 -18.07 -13.83
C ARG A 110 21.80 -18.79 -15.16
N GLN A 111 20.62 -18.75 -15.78
CA GLN A 111 20.38 -19.38 -17.07
C GLN A 111 21.22 -18.72 -18.17
N GLN A 112 21.33 -17.39 -18.17
CA GLN A 112 22.18 -16.66 -19.10
C GLN A 112 23.66 -17.02 -18.93
N GLU A 113 24.14 -17.13 -17.69
CA GLU A 113 25.52 -17.53 -17.41
C GLU A 113 25.81 -18.96 -17.91
N GLN A 114 24.89 -19.89 -17.66
CA GLN A 114 25.02 -21.27 -18.13
C GLN A 114 25.03 -21.34 -19.67
N ILE A 115 24.12 -20.63 -20.33
CA ILE A 115 24.08 -20.53 -21.80
C ILE A 115 25.38 -19.94 -22.36
N SER A 116 25.95 -18.93 -21.70
CA SER A 116 27.23 -18.34 -22.12
C SER A 116 28.37 -19.34 -22.04
N LYS A 117 28.49 -20.06 -20.91
CA LYS A 117 29.51 -21.10 -20.71
C LYS A 117 29.41 -22.21 -21.75
N GLU A 118 28.20 -22.71 -22.01
CA GLU A 118 27.98 -23.75 -23.02
C GLU A 118 28.34 -23.31 -24.45
N LYS A 119 28.17 -22.03 -24.78
CA LYS A 119 28.59 -21.48 -26.08
C LYS A 119 30.11 -21.40 -26.18
N GLU A 120 30.78 -20.91 -25.14
CA GLU A 120 32.25 -20.81 -25.10
C GLU A 120 32.92 -22.19 -25.19
N ASP A 121 32.39 -23.19 -24.50
CA ASP A 121 32.93 -24.56 -24.55
C ASP A 121 32.76 -25.20 -25.94
N LYS A 122 31.64 -24.92 -26.62
CA LYS A 122 31.41 -25.38 -28.01
C LYS A 122 32.33 -24.70 -29.02
N GLU A 123 32.72 -23.45 -28.79
CA GLU A 123 33.67 -22.72 -29.63
C GLU A 123 35.12 -23.16 -29.41
N ARG A 124 35.49 -23.54 -28.17
CA ARG A 124 36.84 -24.05 -27.85
C ARG A 124 37.08 -25.50 -28.27
N GLY A 125 36.02 -26.28 -28.44
CA GLY A 125 36.08 -27.69 -28.86
C GLY A 125 36.06 -27.92 -30.38
N ARG A 126 36.06 -26.86 -31.19
CA ARG A 126 36.14 -26.89 -32.66
C ARG A 126 37.47 -26.32 -33.14
#